data_AF-A0A7S2KTM7-F1
#
_entry.id   AF-A0A7S2KTM7-F1
#
_cell.length_a   1.000
_cell.length_b   1.000
_cell.length_c   1.000
_cell.angle_alpha   90.00
_cell.angle_beta   90.00
_cell.angle_gamma   90.00
#
_symmetry.space_group_name_H-M   'P 1'
#
loop_
_entity.id
_entity.type
_entity.pdbx_description
1 polymer ?
#
loop_
_entity_poly.entity_id
_entity_poly.type
_entity_poly.pdbx_seq_one_letter_code
_entity_poly.pdbx_strand_id
1 'polypeptide(L)'
;YYMRSRNRSTPHSSPLPHIVTKSCSYNRKHSKHQSSLSLSSNITNMFAAIDKYLAKNTPLWYRTPVVQTSALGLVFFWVFAAYTTVQFYSSSIYGSELAADCVSAVYLTFTVTCLVAPGIINKFGCRVAMFTGVICYGNLVLASLIYFEYGGEGVRWARRLVVAGGAVLGIGASALWTAQGRLILQYAARAEELEHIKNQLDSKSSGNGTKGKAGTLMSIFWAIFQCSSLVGGSISFIYYNKKPEGSTSLYILFLGFIFIGAIFTQFLLPPSML
;
A
#
# COMPACT_ATOMS: atom_id res chain seq x y z
N TYR A 1 -53.30 -49.22 -24.51
CA TYR A 1 -54.56 -49.62 -23.86
C TYR A 1 -55.00 -48.53 -22.90
N TYR A 2 -56.22 -48.02 -23.10
CA TYR A 2 -57.05 -47.13 -22.26
C TYR A 2 -56.67 -45.65 -22.01
N MET A 3 -57.45 -44.78 -22.67
CA MET A 3 -57.91 -43.49 -22.16
C MET A 3 -58.91 -43.68 -21.00
N ARG A 4 -58.96 -42.75 -20.02
CA ARG A 4 -60.25 -42.30 -19.45
C ARG A 4 -60.16 -40.91 -18.81
N SER A 5 -61.11 -40.07 -19.22
CA SER A 5 -61.43 -38.70 -18.82
C SER A 5 -62.23 -38.59 -17.51
N ARG A 6 -62.11 -37.48 -16.76
CA ARG A 6 -63.16 -36.43 -16.53
C ARG A 6 -63.03 -35.65 -15.19
N ASN A 7 -63.04 -34.32 -15.36
CA ASN A 7 -63.82 -33.25 -14.68
C ASN A 7 -63.68 -32.85 -13.19
N ARG A 8 -63.39 -31.53 -13.06
CA ARG A 8 -64.01 -30.46 -12.23
C ARG A 8 -63.89 -30.52 -10.70
N SER A 9 -63.21 -29.51 -10.14
CA SER A 9 -63.84 -28.38 -9.40
C SER A 9 -62.78 -27.46 -8.77
N THR A 10 -62.80 -26.17 -9.12
CA THR A 10 -62.31 -25.05 -8.29
C THR A 10 -63.52 -24.42 -7.58
N PRO A 11 -63.42 -23.41 -6.69
CA PRO A 11 -62.26 -22.81 -5.99
C PRO A 11 -62.47 -22.67 -4.47
N HIS A 12 -61.41 -22.41 -3.67
CA HIS A 12 -61.49 -21.40 -2.60
C HIS A 12 -60.11 -21.01 -2.03
N SER A 13 -59.90 -19.70 -2.10
CA SER A 13 -58.94 -18.78 -1.48
C SER A 13 -58.43 -19.07 -0.07
N SER A 14 -57.11 -18.95 0.15
CA SER A 14 -56.49 -18.13 1.22
C SER A 14 -55.04 -17.78 0.85
N PRO A 15 -54.54 -16.55 1.13
CA PRO A 15 -53.25 -16.07 0.65
C PRO A 15 -52.10 -16.42 1.60
N LEU A 16 -50.99 -16.93 1.06
CA LEU A 16 -49.73 -17.10 1.79
C LEU A 16 -48.93 -15.78 1.76
N PRO A 17 -48.22 -15.43 2.85
CA PRO A 17 -47.64 -14.11 3.04
C PRO A 17 -46.37 -13.91 2.20
N HIS A 18 -46.19 -12.65 1.78
CA HIS A 18 -45.03 -12.11 1.09
C HIS A 18 -43.69 -12.54 1.72
N ILE A 19 -42.91 -13.35 1.01
CA ILE A 19 -41.46 -13.46 1.20
C ILE A 19 -40.82 -12.44 0.25
N VAL A 20 -40.76 -11.19 0.70
CA VAL A 20 -39.83 -10.19 0.15
C VAL A 20 -38.81 -9.91 1.25
N THR A 21 -37.53 -9.86 0.88
CA THR A 21 -36.34 -9.41 1.64
C THR A 21 -35.25 -10.45 1.98
N LYS A 22 -34.71 -11.16 0.98
CA LYS A 22 -33.29 -11.63 1.06
C LYS A 22 -32.44 -11.39 -0.20
N SER A 23 -33.01 -10.96 -1.33
CA SER A 23 -32.25 -10.81 -2.58
C SER A 23 -31.34 -9.56 -2.63
N CYS A 24 -31.69 -8.49 -1.91
CA CYS A 24 -30.96 -7.21 -2.02
C CYS A 24 -29.59 -7.23 -1.33
N SER A 25 -29.40 -8.08 -0.30
CA SER A 25 -28.12 -8.19 0.43
C SER A 25 -27.14 -9.16 -0.25
N TYR A 26 -27.65 -10.21 -0.90
CA TYR A 26 -26.84 -11.16 -1.68
C TYR A 26 -26.26 -10.50 -2.95
N ASN A 27 -27.09 -9.75 -3.68
CA ASN A 27 -26.66 -9.05 -4.90
C ASN A 27 -25.65 -7.92 -4.62
N ARG A 28 -25.76 -7.23 -3.47
CA ARG A 28 -24.78 -6.21 -3.05
C ARG A 28 -23.42 -6.81 -2.67
N LYS A 29 -23.41 -7.99 -2.04
CA LYS A 29 -22.17 -8.73 -1.71
C LYS A 29 -21.50 -9.26 -2.98
N HIS A 30 -22.26 -9.85 -3.91
CA HIS A 30 -21.72 -10.32 -5.19
C HIS A 30 -21.22 -9.15 -6.05
N SER A 31 -21.96 -8.05 -6.12
CA SER A 31 -21.54 -6.85 -6.86
C SER A 31 -20.27 -6.20 -6.28
N LYS A 32 -20.16 -6.06 -4.94
CA LYS A 32 -18.93 -5.54 -4.30
C LYS A 32 -17.73 -6.48 -4.44
N HIS A 33 -17.97 -7.80 -4.43
CA HIS A 33 -16.91 -8.78 -4.62
C HIS A 33 -16.43 -8.82 -6.08
N GLN A 34 -17.35 -8.66 -7.03
CA GLN A 34 -17.06 -8.60 -8.45
C GLN A 34 -16.38 -7.27 -8.84
N SER A 35 -16.75 -6.15 -8.20
CA SER A 35 -16.08 -4.86 -8.39
C SER A 35 -14.68 -4.78 -7.78
N SER A 36 -14.46 -5.42 -6.62
CA SER A 36 -13.12 -5.50 -6.01
C SER A 36 -12.19 -6.44 -6.79
N LEU A 37 -12.74 -7.53 -7.34
CA LEU A 37 -12.02 -8.41 -8.27
C LEU A 37 -11.68 -7.70 -9.58
N SER A 38 -12.59 -6.90 -10.14
CA SER A 38 -12.33 -6.14 -11.38
C SER A 38 -11.32 -5.01 -11.19
N LEU A 39 -11.34 -4.33 -10.03
CA LEU A 39 -10.35 -3.29 -9.72
C LEU A 39 -8.96 -3.91 -9.51
N SER A 40 -8.90 -5.03 -8.76
CA SER A 40 -7.65 -5.78 -8.58
C SER A 40 -7.11 -6.30 -9.92
N SER A 41 -7.97 -6.82 -10.80
CA SER A 41 -7.53 -7.30 -12.12
C SER A 41 -7.00 -6.17 -12.99
N ASN A 42 -7.64 -4.98 -12.95
CA ASN A 42 -7.18 -3.82 -13.71
C ASN A 42 -5.79 -3.35 -13.25
N ILE A 43 -5.56 -3.29 -11.94
CA ILE A 43 -4.25 -2.91 -11.38
C ILE A 43 -3.18 -3.95 -11.76
N THR A 44 -3.48 -5.25 -11.62
CA THR A 44 -2.54 -6.31 -12.03
C THR A 44 -2.24 -6.26 -13.52
N ASN A 45 -3.24 -6.00 -14.37
CA ASN A 45 -3.06 -5.85 -15.82
C ASN A 45 -2.20 -4.62 -16.18
N MET A 46 -2.35 -3.52 -15.45
CA MET A 46 -1.51 -2.32 -15.59
C MET A 46 -0.05 -2.64 -15.26
N PHE A 47 0.23 -3.31 -14.13
CA PHE A 47 1.58 -3.76 -13.79
C PHE A 47 2.15 -4.71 -14.85
N ALA A 48 1.35 -5.65 -15.37
CA ALA A 48 1.79 -6.56 -16.41
C ALA A 48 2.12 -5.86 -17.75
N ALA A 49 1.39 -4.78 -18.10
CA ALA A 49 1.69 -3.96 -19.27
C ALA A 49 3.00 -3.19 -19.09
N ILE A 50 3.21 -2.62 -17.90
CA ILE A 50 4.44 -1.92 -17.53
C ILE A 50 5.63 -2.91 -17.52
N ASP A 51 5.43 -4.12 -17.02
CA ASP A 51 6.46 -5.17 -17.02
C ASP A 51 6.90 -5.52 -18.43
N LYS A 52 5.97 -5.67 -19.37
CA LYS A 52 6.31 -5.92 -20.78
C LYS A 52 7.09 -4.77 -21.39
N TYR A 53 6.72 -3.54 -21.05
CA TYR A 53 7.42 -2.35 -21.51
C TYR A 53 8.85 -2.29 -20.93
N LEU A 54 8.98 -2.48 -19.62
CA LEU A 54 10.27 -2.51 -18.93
C LEU A 54 11.14 -3.69 -19.42
N ALA A 55 10.56 -4.87 -19.63
CA ALA A 55 11.27 -6.04 -20.18
C ALA A 55 11.95 -5.75 -21.51
N LYS A 56 11.33 -4.91 -22.34
CA LYS A 56 11.81 -4.58 -23.68
C LYS A 56 12.81 -3.43 -23.66
N ASN A 57 12.61 -2.43 -22.79
CA ASN A 57 13.35 -1.17 -22.84
C ASN A 57 14.36 -0.98 -21.70
N THR A 58 14.41 -1.82 -20.67
CA THR A 58 15.34 -1.61 -19.55
C THR A 58 16.74 -2.12 -19.86
N PRO A 59 17.78 -1.31 -19.62
CA PRO A 59 19.17 -1.74 -19.73
C PRO A 59 19.56 -2.74 -18.63
N LEU A 60 20.56 -3.59 -18.91
CA LEU A 60 21.00 -4.68 -18.02
C LEU A 60 21.39 -4.22 -16.60
N TRP A 61 21.95 -3.01 -16.45
CA TRP A 61 22.31 -2.46 -15.14
C TRP A 61 21.09 -2.21 -14.23
N TYR A 62 19.90 -1.99 -14.82
CA TYR A 62 18.67 -1.75 -14.08
C TYR A 62 18.11 -3.02 -13.44
N ARG A 63 18.44 -4.18 -14.01
CA ARG A 63 18.02 -5.51 -13.53
C ARG A 63 18.93 -6.05 -12.43
N THR A 64 19.64 -5.18 -11.73
CA THR A 64 20.46 -5.61 -10.60
C THR A 64 19.67 -5.53 -9.30
N PRO A 65 19.81 -6.52 -8.39
CA PRO A 65 19.16 -6.51 -7.08
C PRO A 65 19.47 -5.25 -6.26
N VAL A 66 20.68 -4.70 -6.43
CA VAL A 66 21.11 -3.46 -5.80
C VAL A 66 20.29 -2.27 -6.30
N VAL A 67 20.15 -2.08 -7.62
CA VAL A 67 19.37 -0.97 -8.19
C VAL A 67 17.90 -1.08 -7.82
N GLN A 68 17.33 -2.29 -7.85
CA GLN A 68 15.94 -2.50 -7.44
C GLN A 68 15.72 -2.23 -5.95
N THR A 69 16.68 -2.57 -5.09
CA THR A 69 16.62 -2.24 -3.66
C THR A 69 16.77 -0.74 -3.41
N SER A 70 17.62 -0.06 -4.17
CA SER A 70 17.74 1.41 -4.12
C SER A 70 16.45 2.09 -4.60
N ALA A 71 15.81 1.60 -5.66
CA ALA A 71 14.52 2.09 -6.12
C ALA A 71 13.42 1.88 -5.08
N LEU A 72 13.42 0.73 -4.39
CA LEU A 72 12.55 0.45 -3.26
C LEU A 72 12.79 1.43 -2.11
N GLY A 73 14.05 1.74 -1.79
CA GLY A 73 14.41 2.79 -0.84
C GLY A 73 13.89 4.16 -1.25
N LEU A 74 13.96 4.52 -2.53
CA LEU A 74 13.45 5.80 -3.05
C LEU A 74 11.92 5.93 -2.97
N VAL A 75 11.18 4.83 -3.18
CA VAL A 75 9.72 4.82 -2.93
C VAL A 75 9.44 5.22 -1.49
N PHE A 76 10.10 4.54 -0.54
CA PHE A 76 9.92 4.80 0.89
C PHE A 76 10.42 6.20 1.25
N PHE A 77 11.49 6.67 0.63
CA PHE A 77 12.03 8.00 0.86
C PHE A 77 10.99 9.09 0.61
N TRP A 78 10.33 9.07 -0.55
CA TRP A 78 9.33 10.09 -0.89
C TRP A 78 8.10 10.02 0.01
N VAL A 79 7.59 8.82 0.26
CA VAL A 79 6.39 8.61 1.07
C VAL A 79 6.63 8.96 2.53
N PHE A 80 7.76 8.53 3.10
CA PHE A 80 8.07 8.77 4.49
C PHE A 80 8.65 10.16 4.76
N ALA A 81 9.24 10.84 3.78
CA ALA A 81 9.58 12.25 3.94
C ALA A 81 8.30 13.07 4.22
N ALA A 82 7.24 12.85 3.44
CA ALA A 82 5.94 13.49 3.68
C ALA A 82 5.28 13.04 5.00
N TYR A 83 5.22 11.73 5.23
CA TYR A 83 4.59 11.19 6.45
C TYR A 83 5.31 11.65 7.72
N THR A 84 6.64 11.56 7.79
CA THR A 84 7.41 11.98 8.97
C THR A 84 7.25 13.47 9.26
N THR A 85 7.18 14.34 8.25
CA THR A 85 6.85 15.76 8.44
C THR A 85 5.49 15.94 9.11
N VAL A 86 4.44 15.29 8.58
CA VAL A 86 3.09 15.34 9.17
C VAL A 86 3.10 14.83 10.61
N GLN A 87 3.86 13.76 10.88
CA GLN A 87 3.96 13.18 12.21
C GLN A 87 4.64 14.12 13.20
N PHE A 88 5.75 14.78 12.83
CA PHE A 88 6.49 15.67 13.73
C PHE A 88 5.68 16.89 14.18
N TYR A 89 4.81 17.41 13.32
CA TYR A 89 3.97 18.58 13.63
C TYR A 89 2.50 18.24 13.85
N SER A 90 2.15 16.95 13.94
CA SER A 90 0.77 16.49 14.14
C SER A 90 0.10 17.15 15.36
N SER A 91 0.82 17.36 16.46
CA SER A 91 0.30 18.05 17.65
C SER A 91 0.01 19.54 17.42
N SER A 92 0.81 20.21 16.59
CA SER A 92 0.61 21.61 16.19
C SER A 92 -0.51 21.77 15.17
N ILE A 93 -0.70 20.75 14.33
CA ILE A 93 -1.70 20.73 13.25
C ILE A 93 -3.09 20.37 13.78
N TYR A 94 -3.19 19.31 14.60
CA TYR A 94 -4.44 18.71 15.02
C TYR A 94 -4.81 19.00 16.48
N GLY A 95 -3.84 19.42 17.31
CA GLY A 95 -3.91 19.31 18.76
C GLY A 95 -3.31 18.00 19.29
N SER A 96 -2.77 18.03 20.51
CA SER A 96 -2.05 16.88 21.10
C SER A 96 -2.93 15.63 21.27
N GLU A 97 -4.19 15.81 21.64
CA GLU A 97 -5.16 14.71 21.82
C GLU A 97 -5.45 14.01 20.49
N LEU A 98 -5.84 14.77 19.45
CA LEU A 98 -6.19 14.19 18.15
C LEU A 98 -4.98 13.59 17.43
N ALA A 99 -3.79 14.18 17.60
CA ALA A 99 -2.55 13.61 17.11
C ALA A 99 -2.26 12.24 17.75
N ALA A 100 -2.41 12.13 19.08
CA ALA A 100 -2.23 10.87 19.79
C ALA A 100 -3.27 9.82 19.37
N ASP A 101 -4.54 10.20 19.23
CA ASP A 101 -5.61 9.32 18.74
C ASP A 101 -5.32 8.77 17.33
N CYS A 102 -4.88 9.64 16.42
CA CYS A 102 -4.53 9.26 15.06
C CYS A 102 -3.40 8.23 15.02
N VAL A 103 -2.30 8.50 15.74
CA VAL A 103 -1.15 7.59 15.81
C VAL A 103 -1.51 6.27 16.49
N SER A 104 -2.34 6.33 17.53
CA SER A 104 -2.84 5.14 18.22
C SER A 104 -3.68 4.28 17.27
N ALA A 105 -4.56 4.89 16.46
CA ALA A 105 -5.34 4.18 15.46
C ALA A 105 -4.48 3.54 14.36
N VAL A 106 -3.42 4.21 13.91
CA VAL A 106 -2.43 3.64 12.96
C VAL A 106 -1.83 2.37 13.55
N TYR A 107 -1.27 2.42 14.75
CA TYR A 107 -0.56 1.27 15.32
C TYR A 107 -1.49 0.14 15.77
N LEU A 108 -2.70 0.47 16.26
CA LEU A 108 -3.71 -0.53 16.57
C LEU A 108 -4.08 -1.35 15.34
N THR A 109 -4.44 -0.68 14.26
CA THR A 109 -4.83 -1.34 13.01
C THR A 109 -3.66 -2.02 12.32
N PHE A 110 -2.47 -1.43 12.35
CA PHE A 110 -1.23 -2.04 11.86
C PHE A 110 -0.98 -3.38 12.55
N THR A 111 -1.05 -3.41 13.89
CA THR A 111 -0.78 -4.63 14.69
C THR A 111 -1.73 -5.76 14.32
N VAL A 112 -3.03 -5.47 14.23
CA VAL A 112 -4.05 -6.47 13.88
C VAL A 112 -3.89 -6.96 12.44
N THR A 113 -3.67 -6.04 11.50
CA THR A 113 -3.62 -6.39 10.07
C THR A 113 -2.30 -7.00 9.63
N CYS A 114 -1.21 -6.78 10.36
CA CYS A 114 0.09 -7.39 10.10
C CYS A 114 0.03 -8.93 10.13
N LEU A 115 -0.84 -9.52 10.97
CA LEU A 115 -1.04 -10.98 11.01
C LEU A 115 -1.64 -11.54 9.71
N VAL A 116 -2.42 -10.73 8.99
CA VAL A 116 -3.13 -11.14 7.77
C VAL A 116 -2.37 -10.69 6.51
N ALA A 117 -1.52 -9.68 6.62
CA ALA A 117 -0.76 -9.09 5.51
C ALA A 117 0.03 -10.11 4.66
N PRO A 118 0.74 -11.11 5.22
CA PRO A 118 1.45 -12.11 4.41
C PRO A 118 0.53 -12.90 3.48
N GLY A 119 -0.67 -13.24 3.94
CA GLY A 119 -1.68 -13.95 3.15
C GLY A 119 -2.22 -13.11 2.00
N ILE A 120 -2.44 -11.81 2.24
CA ILE A 120 -2.84 -10.85 1.20
C ILE A 120 -1.75 -10.74 0.14
N ILE A 121 -0.49 -10.60 0.55
CA ILE A 121 0.65 -10.45 -0.38
C ILE A 121 0.89 -11.72 -1.19
N ASN A 122 0.68 -12.91 -0.62
CA ASN A 122 0.73 -14.17 -1.38
C ASN A 122 -0.26 -14.19 -2.55
N LYS A 123 -1.44 -13.59 -2.37
CA LYS A 123 -2.50 -13.59 -3.37
C LYS A 123 -2.36 -12.48 -4.42
N PHE A 124 -2.04 -11.27 -3.98
CA PHE A 124 -2.03 -10.08 -4.86
C PHE A 124 -0.63 -9.68 -5.34
N GLY A 125 0.42 -10.23 -4.73
CA GLY A 125 1.82 -9.90 -5.00
C GLY A 125 2.31 -8.68 -4.24
N CYS A 126 3.63 -8.59 -4.08
CA CYS A 126 4.29 -7.54 -3.30
C CYS A 126 4.07 -6.14 -3.89
N ARG A 127 4.08 -5.99 -5.22
CA ARG A 127 4.01 -4.68 -5.88
C ARG A 127 2.64 -4.01 -5.77
N VAL A 128 1.56 -4.79 -5.90
CA VAL A 128 0.19 -4.28 -5.70
C VAL A 128 -0.01 -3.88 -4.24
N ALA A 129 0.48 -4.69 -3.29
CA ALA A 129 0.43 -4.36 -1.87
C ALA A 129 1.20 -3.07 -1.55
N MET A 130 2.39 -2.89 -2.14
CA MET A 130 3.15 -1.65 -2.02
C MET A 130 2.38 -0.42 -2.55
N PHE A 131 1.89 -0.47 -3.80
CA PHE A 131 1.16 0.65 -4.38
C PHE A 131 -0.09 1.01 -3.58
N THR A 132 -0.86 0.00 -3.16
CA THR A 132 -2.05 0.19 -2.32
C THR A 132 -1.68 0.80 -0.97
N GLY A 133 -0.59 0.35 -0.36
CA GLY A 133 -0.08 0.93 0.88
C GLY A 133 0.31 2.40 0.74
N VAL A 134 0.99 2.77 -0.35
CA VAL A 134 1.33 4.18 -0.63
C VAL A 134 0.08 5.05 -0.78
N ILE A 135 -0.98 4.54 -1.41
CA ILE A 135 -2.27 5.25 -1.50
C ILE A 135 -2.86 5.48 -0.10
N CYS A 136 -2.74 4.52 0.82
CA CYS A 136 -3.20 4.71 2.21
C CYS A 136 -2.42 5.81 2.94
N TYR A 137 -1.13 5.99 2.67
CA TYR A 137 -0.36 7.17 3.15
C TYR A 137 -0.94 8.46 2.57
N GLY A 138 -1.26 8.49 1.27
CA GLY A 138 -1.89 9.64 0.62
C GLY A 138 -3.27 9.98 1.21
N ASN A 139 -4.04 8.95 1.58
CA ASN A 139 -5.34 9.11 2.21
C ASN A 139 -5.26 9.87 3.54
N LEU A 140 -4.27 9.57 4.39
CA LEU A 140 -4.08 10.32 5.64
C LEU A 140 -3.77 11.80 5.37
N VAL A 141 -2.89 12.09 4.41
CA VAL A 141 -2.55 13.48 4.07
C VAL A 141 -3.77 14.22 3.51
N LEU A 142 -4.55 13.56 2.65
CA LEU A 142 -5.81 14.13 2.15
C LEU A 142 -6.82 14.35 3.27
N ALA A 143 -6.95 13.41 4.20
CA ALA A 143 -7.84 13.55 5.37
C ALA A 143 -7.43 14.74 6.24
N SER A 144 -6.13 14.98 6.37
CA SER A 144 -5.54 16.11 7.10
C SER A 144 -5.80 17.45 6.40
N LEU A 145 -5.71 17.47 5.07
CA LEU A 145 -6.05 18.64 4.27
C LEU A 145 -7.53 19.01 4.41
N ILE A 146 -8.43 18.03 4.35
CA ILE A 146 -9.88 18.25 4.55
C ILE A 146 -10.15 18.77 5.96
N TYR A 147 -9.47 18.23 6.98
CA TYR A 147 -9.57 18.72 8.35
C TYR A 147 -9.18 20.20 8.47
N PHE A 148 -8.10 20.59 7.79
CA PHE A 148 -7.59 21.95 7.78
C PHE A 148 -8.55 22.95 7.09
N GLU A 149 -9.11 22.60 5.93
CA GLU A 149 -9.98 23.49 5.14
C GLU A 149 -11.38 23.71 5.77
N TYR A 150 -11.96 22.70 6.41
CA TYR A 150 -13.35 22.74 6.90
C TYR A 150 -13.49 23.20 8.37
N GLY A 151 -12.49 23.86 8.94
CA GLY A 151 -12.58 24.51 10.25
C GLY A 151 -12.26 23.64 11.47
N GLY A 152 -11.58 22.50 11.29
CA GLY A 152 -10.93 21.74 12.37
C GLY A 152 -11.82 21.32 13.54
N GLU A 153 -11.45 21.75 14.76
CA GLU A 153 -12.02 21.26 16.04
C GLU A 153 -13.52 21.49 16.21
N GLY A 154 -14.09 22.52 15.57
CA GLY A 154 -15.53 22.81 15.65
C GLY A 154 -16.41 21.73 15.02
N VAL A 155 -15.81 20.81 14.26
CA VAL A 155 -16.51 19.86 13.40
C VAL A 155 -16.17 18.43 13.81
N ARG A 156 -17.08 17.79 14.56
CA ARG A 156 -16.87 16.42 15.09
C ARG A 156 -16.60 15.37 14.01
N TRP A 157 -17.13 15.53 12.80
CA TRP A 157 -16.87 14.59 11.71
C TRP A 157 -15.45 14.71 11.15
N ALA A 158 -14.85 15.90 11.20
CA ALA A 158 -13.49 16.13 10.72
C ALA A 158 -12.46 15.43 11.62
N ARG A 159 -12.63 15.49 12.96
CA ARG A 159 -11.79 14.73 13.91
C ARG A 159 -11.84 13.22 13.63
N ARG A 160 -13.05 12.68 13.47
CA ARG A 160 -13.25 11.25 13.15
C ARG A 160 -12.63 10.87 11.81
N LEU A 161 -12.63 11.77 10.85
CA LEU A 161 -12.05 11.55 9.52
C LEU A 161 -10.53 11.41 9.58
N VAL A 162 -9.83 12.21 10.40
CA VAL A 162 -8.37 12.06 10.61
C VAL A 162 -8.04 10.73 11.27
N VAL A 163 -8.77 10.36 12.34
CA VAL A 163 -8.57 9.07 13.03
C VAL A 163 -8.88 7.88 12.10
N ALA A 164 -9.95 7.96 11.30
CA ALA A 164 -10.27 6.95 10.30
C ALA A 164 -9.19 6.87 9.20
N GLY A 165 -8.63 8.02 8.78
CA GLY A 165 -7.48 8.07 7.87
C GLY A 165 -6.26 7.36 8.46
N GLY A 166 -5.98 7.56 9.76
CA GLY A 166 -4.93 6.83 10.49
C GLY A 166 -5.18 5.32 10.54
N ALA A 167 -6.43 4.90 10.78
CA ALA A 167 -6.81 3.50 10.76
C ALA A 167 -6.63 2.87 9.35
N VAL A 168 -7.04 3.55 8.29
CA VAL A 168 -6.83 3.10 6.90
C VAL A 168 -5.34 3.04 6.58
N LEU A 169 -4.57 4.01 7.05
CA LEU A 169 -3.13 4.01 6.92
C LEU A 169 -2.50 2.79 7.60
N GLY A 170 -2.86 2.45 8.83
CA GLY A 170 -2.29 1.29 9.51
C GLY A 170 -2.51 -0.02 8.77
N ILE A 171 -3.68 -0.20 8.14
CA ILE A 171 -3.98 -1.35 7.26
C ILE A 171 -3.06 -1.36 6.03
N GLY A 172 -2.88 -0.22 5.36
CA GLY A 172 -2.01 -0.10 4.21
C GLY A 172 -0.52 -0.26 4.55
N ALA A 173 -0.11 0.28 5.70
CA ALA A 173 1.26 0.24 6.19
C ALA A 173 1.69 -1.19 6.53
N SER A 174 0.83 -2.00 7.12
CA SER A 174 1.15 -3.41 7.43
C SER A 174 1.41 -4.21 6.15
N ALA A 175 0.58 -4.03 5.11
CA ALA A 175 0.80 -4.63 3.80
C ALA A 175 2.07 -4.10 3.12
N LEU A 176 2.33 -2.80 3.19
CA LEU A 176 3.49 -2.15 2.57
C LEU A 176 4.82 -2.62 3.19
N TRP A 177 4.93 -2.63 4.52
CA TRP A 177 6.13 -3.09 5.22
C TRP A 177 6.36 -4.60 5.05
N THR A 178 5.28 -5.39 5.08
CA THR A 178 5.40 -6.84 4.82
C THR A 178 5.85 -7.11 3.37
N ALA A 179 5.35 -6.35 2.39
CA ALA A 179 5.74 -6.49 1.00
C ALA A 179 7.21 -6.07 0.78
N GLN A 180 7.65 -4.99 1.43
CA GLN A 180 9.03 -4.52 1.39
C GLN A 180 10.01 -5.58 1.90
N GLY A 181 9.75 -6.17 3.07
CA GLY A 181 10.60 -7.22 3.62
C GLY A 181 10.71 -8.43 2.69
N ARG A 182 9.59 -8.84 2.10
CA ARG A 182 9.56 -9.94 1.13
C ARG A 182 10.33 -9.63 -0.15
N LEU A 183 10.22 -8.42 -0.70
CA LEU A 183 10.95 -8.03 -1.89
C LEU A 183 12.46 -8.05 -1.66
N ILE A 184 12.95 -7.52 -0.53
CA ILE A 184 14.38 -7.55 -0.22
C ILE A 184 14.90 -9.00 -0.13
N LEU A 185 14.15 -9.89 0.54
CA LEU A 185 14.53 -11.31 0.60
C LEU A 185 14.53 -11.97 -0.78
N GLN A 186 13.54 -11.67 -1.62
CA GLN A 186 13.47 -12.20 -2.99
C GLN A 186 14.62 -11.68 -3.87
N TYR A 187 14.98 -10.40 -3.72
CA TYR A 187 16.12 -9.80 -4.42
C TYR A 187 17.45 -10.37 -3.94
N ALA A 188 17.58 -10.63 -2.63
CA ALA A 188 18.76 -11.27 -2.06
C ALA A 188 18.94 -12.70 -2.57
N ALA A 189 17.87 -13.51 -2.57
CA ALA A 189 17.89 -14.87 -3.09
C ALA A 189 18.33 -14.90 -4.57
N ARG A 190 17.78 -14.01 -5.40
CA ARG A 190 18.21 -13.86 -6.80
C ARG A 190 19.68 -13.44 -6.89
N ALA A 191 20.11 -12.47 -6.09
CA ALA A 191 21.49 -12.02 -6.08
C ALA A 191 22.49 -13.13 -5.72
N GLU A 192 22.10 -14.07 -4.85
CA GLU A 192 22.89 -15.24 -4.48
C GLU A 192 22.92 -16.27 -5.62
N GLU A 193 21.78 -16.58 -6.25
CA GLU A 193 21.70 -17.47 -7.42
C GLU A 193 22.61 -17.00 -8.57
N LEU A 194 22.54 -15.70 -8.93
CA LEU A 194 23.36 -15.13 -10.00
C LEU A 194 24.87 -15.25 -9.72
N GLU A 195 25.27 -15.10 -8.46
CA GLU A 195 26.67 -15.24 -8.04
C GLU A 195 27.13 -16.70 -8.06
N HIS A 196 26.27 -17.64 -7.64
CA HIS A 196 26.57 -19.05 -7.73
C HIS A 196 26.79 -19.50 -9.19
N ILE A 197 25.94 -19.05 -10.12
CA ILE A 197 26.11 -19.32 -11.56
C ILE A 197 27.43 -18.74 -12.06
N LYS A 198 27.74 -17.49 -11.70
CA LYS A 198 28.99 -16.84 -12.10
C LYS A 198 30.22 -17.56 -11.55
N ASN A 199 30.21 -17.94 -10.28
CA ASN A 199 31.33 -18.64 -9.64
C ASN A 199 31.55 -20.05 -10.23
N GLN A 200 30.49 -20.74 -10.70
CA GLN A 200 30.63 -22.00 -11.43
C GLN A 200 31.28 -21.82 -12.80
N LEU A 201 30.97 -20.72 -13.50
CA LEU A 201 31.59 -20.38 -14.79
C LEU A 201 33.05 -19.92 -14.62
N ASP A 202 33.32 -19.15 -13.57
CA ASP A 202 34.63 -18.55 -13.28
C ASP A 202 35.58 -19.52 -12.52
N SER A 203 35.39 -20.84 -12.63
CA SER A 203 36.15 -21.88 -11.91
C SER A 203 37.66 -21.87 -12.20
N LYS A 204 38.34 -20.89 -11.62
CA LYS A 204 39.78 -20.76 -11.39
C LYS A 204 40.07 -19.69 -10.33
N SER A 205 39.30 -19.57 -9.26
CA SER A 205 39.83 -19.02 -8.00
C SER A 205 38.97 -19.34 -6.79
N SER A 206 39.66 -19.93 -5.82
CA SER A 206 39.30 -20.22 -4.44
C SER A 206 38.48 -19.12 -3.74
N GLY A 207 37.36 -19.54 -3.17
CA GLY A 207 37.02 -19.28 -1.78
C GLY A 207 36.91 -17.82 -1.35
N ASN A 208 35.75 -17.22 -1.60
CA ASN A 208 35.20 -16.23 -0.68
C ASN A 208 33.78 -16.67 -0.37
N GLY A 209 33.51 -17.03 0.90
CA GLY A 209 32.22 -17.54 1.31
C GLY A 209 31.09 -16.60 0.92
N THR A 210 29.95 -17.14 0.50
CA THR A 210 28.75 -16.39 0.14
C THR A 210 28.41 -15.42 1.28
N LYS A 211 28.74 -14.14 1.10
CA LYS A 211 28.35 -13.10 2.05
C LYS A 211 26.84 -12.95 1.93
N GLY A 212 26.10 -13.08 3.03
CA GLY A 212 24.64 -12.95 3.02
C GLY A 212 24.22 -11.61 2.43
N LYS A 213 23.70 -11.62 1.20
CA LYS A 213 23.37 -10.38 0.46
C LYS A 213 22.14 -9.69 1.02
N ALA A 214 21.28 -10.44 1.72
CA ALA A 214 20.13 -9.89 2.40
C ALA A 214 20.51 -8.76 3.36
N GLY A 215 21.61 -8.91 4.12
CA GLY A 215 22.09 -7.88 5.04
C GLY A 215 22.54 -6.61 4.31
N THR A 216 23.28 -6.76 3.21
CA THR A 216 23.76 -5.63 2.39
C THR A 216 22.60 -4.91 1.69
N LEU A 217 21.65 -5.63 1.12
CA LEU A 217 20.48 -5.01 0.48
C LEU A 217 19.61 -4.31 1.54
N MET A 218 19.41 -4.94 2.70
CA MET A 218 18.68 -4.33 3.81
C MET A 218 19.36 -3.04 4.30
N SER A 219 20.69 -3.01 4.43
CA SER A 219 21.39 -1.80 4.86
C SER A 219 21.32 -0.67 3.84
N ILE A 220 21.38 -0.97 2.53
CA ILE A 220 21.17 0.02 1.46
C ILE A 220 19.76 0.61 1.55
N PHE A 221 18.74 -0.24 1.70
CA PHE A 221 17.36 0.22 1.89
C PHE A 221 17.25 1.14 3.10
N TRP A 222 17.77 0.73 4.26
CA TRP A 222 17.69 1.51 5.49
C TRP A 222 18.45 2.83 5.41
N ALA A 223 19.60 2.87 4.73
CA ALA A 223 20.35 4.11 4.54
C ALA A 223 19.51 5.15 3.77
N ILE A 224 18.90 4.75 2.65
CA ILE A 224 18.04 5.64 1.85
C ILE A 224 16.76 6.00 2.63
N PHE A 225 16.17 5.02 3.31
CA PHE A 225 14.97 5.24 4.12
C PHE A 225 15.19 6.27 5.21
N GLN A 226 16.33 6.24 5.91
CA GLN A 226 16.59 7.21 6.98
C GLN A 226 16.88 8.62 6.48
N CYS A 227 17.34 8.79 5.23
CA CYS A 227 17.39 10.10 4.60
C CYS A 227 16.00 10.75 4.51
N SER A 228 14.92 9.96 4.50
CA SER A 228 13.54 10.49 4.50
C SER A 228 13.21 11.24 5.79
N SER A 229 13.63 10.72 6.94
CA SER A 229 13.45 11.35 8.24
C SER A 229 14.23 12.65 8.34
N LEU A 230 15.44 12.69 7.77
CA LEU A 230 16.25 13.92 7.68
C LEU A 230 15.53 14.97 6.84
N VAL A 231 15.06 14.61 5.64
CA VAL A 231 14.34 15.54 4.75
C VAL A 231 13.01 15.98 5.37
N GLY A 232 12.24 15.05 5.93
CA GLY A 232 10.97 15.35 6.57
C GLY A 232 11.13 16.27 7.78
N GLY A 233 12.14 16.01 8.63
CA GLY A 233 12.52 16.89 9.73
C GLY A 233 13.01 18.27 9.28
N SER A 234 13.81 18.33 8.21
CA SER A 234 14.32 19.59 7.66
C SER A 234 13.19 20.47 7.08
N ILE A 235 12.27 19.88 6.31
CA ILE A 235 11.09 20.57 5.79
C ILE A 235 10.26 21.13 6.96
N SER A 236 10.05 20.30 7.98
CA SER A 236 9.32 20.69 9.19
C SER A 236 9.98 21.89 9.88
N PHE A 237 11.29 21.81 10.13
CA PHE A 237 12.05 22.85 10.82
C PHE A 237 12.04 24.18 10.06
N ILE A 238 12.29 24.15 8.74
CA ILE A 238 12.36 25.39 7.95
C ILE A 238 10.99 26.07 7.85
N TYR A 239 9.92 25.29 7.69
CA TYR A 239 8.58 25.82 7.50
C TYR A 239 7.94 26.27 8.81
N TYR A 240 7.86 25.37 9.80
CA TYR A 240 7.10 25.61 11.02
C TYR A 240 7.80 26.54 12.02
N ASN A 241 9.12 26.70 11.92
CA ASN A 241 9.84 27.71 12.71
C ASN A 241 9.49 29.14 12.25
N LYS A 242 9.02 29.33 11.01
CA LYS A 242 8.57 30.63 10.49
C LYS A 242 7.05 30.82 10.55
N LYS A 243 6.28 29.74 10.45
CA LYS A 243 4.82 29.74 10.49
C LYS A 243 4.31 28.53 11.30
N PRO A 244 3.87 28.71 12.56
CA PRO A 244 3.42 27.59 13.40
C PRO A 244 2.11 26.95 12.91
N GLU A 245 1.44 27.54 11.93
CA GLU A 245 0.19 27.07 11.36
C GLU A 245 0.41 26.27 10.07
N GLY A 246 -0.40 25.22 9.88
CA GLY A 246 -0.44 24.49 8.61
C GLY A 246 -0.85 25.38 7.44
N SER A 247 -0.50 24.98 6.22
CA SER A 247 -1.00 25.61 5.00
C SER A 247 -1.45 24.56 4.01
N THR A 248 -2.52 24.86 3.28
CA THR A 248 -3.01 24.10 2.12
C THR A 248 -1.87 23.74 1.16
N SER A 249 -0.97 24.70 0.86
CA SER A 249 0.17 24.48 -0.04
C SER A 249 1.14 23.40 0.47
N LEU A 250 1.30 23.30 1.79
CA LEU A 250 2.18 22.31 2.41
C LEU A 250 1.59 20.89 2.30
N TYR A 251 0.28 20.74 2.50
CA TYR A 251 -0.40 19.46 2.28
C TYR A 251 -0.38 19.03 0.81
N ILE A 252 -0.54 19.97 -0.13
CA ILE A 252 -0.42 19.69 -1.56
C ILE A 252 1.00 19.20 -1.89
N LEU A 253 2.03 19.82 -1.30
CA LEU A 253 3.42 19.36 -1.44
C LEU A 253 3.60 17.91 -0.95
N PHE A 254 3.06 17.58 0.23
CA PHE A 254 3.12 16.22 0.77
C PHE A 254 2.37 15.19 -0.08
N LEU A 255 1.20 15.57 -0.62
CA LEU A 255 0.50 14.74 -1.60
C LEU A 255 1.36 14.51 -2.84
N GLY A 256 2.01 15.56 -3.35
CA GLY A 256 2.95 15.46 -4.47
C GLY A 256 4.07 14.46 -4.21
N PHE A 257 4.68 14.49 -3.02
CA PHE A 257 5.71 13.54 -2.62
C PHE A 257 5.18 12.10 -2.61
N ILE A 258 4.00 11.87 -2.05
CA ILE A 258 3.38 10.54 -2.03
C ILE A 258 3.02 10.06 -3.44
N PHE A 259 2.55 10.95 -4.31
CA PHE A 259 2.29 10.64 -5.72
C PHE A 259 3.56 10.25 -6.46
N ILE A 260 4.68 10.96 -6.23
CA ILE A 260 5.98 10.58 -6.77
C ILE A 260 6.37 9.19 -6.27
N GLY A 261 6.25 8.93 -4.96
CA GLY A 261 6.47 7.59 -4.39
C GLY A 261 5.61 6.52 -5.05
N ALA A 262 4.33 6.80 -5.28
CA ALA A 262 3.39 5.89 -5.94
C ALA A 262 3.81 5.59 -7.40
N ILE A 263 4.26 6.61 -8.13
CA ILE A 263 4.82 6.44 -9.49
C ILE A 263 6.07 5.56 -9.44
N PHE A 264 6.97 5.79 -8.47
CA PHE A 264 8.18 4.99 -8.32
C PHE A 264 7.89 3.51 -8.03
N THR A 265 6.77 3.17 -7.38
CA THR A 265 6.37 1.75 -7.20
C THR A 265 6.12 1.01 -8.51
N GLN A 266 5.73 1.73 -9.58
CA GLN A 266 5.47 1.15 -10.89
C GLN A 266 6.76 0.70 -11.59
N PHE A 267 7.88 1.30 -11.23
CA PHE A 267 9.19 0.97 -11.79
C PHE A 267 9.85 -0.22 -11.08
N LEU A 268 9.30 -0.71 -9.95
CA LEU A 268 9.83 -1.89 -9.28
C LEU A 268 9.61 -3.14 -10.14
N LEU A 269 10.70 -3.80 -10.50
CA LEU A 269 10.68 -5.04 -11.27
C LEU A 269 10.28 -6.22 -10.39
N PRO A 270 9.55 -7.21 -10.93
CA PRO A 270 9.34 -8.46 -10.22
C PRO A 270 10.67 -9.23 -10.12
N PRO A 271 10.89 -10.00 -9.04
CA PRO A 271 12.13 -10.77 -8.87
C PRO A 271 12.43 -11.79 -9.99
N SER A 272 11.42 -12.18 -10.77
CA SER A 272 11.57 -13.07 -11.94
C SER A 272 12.21 -12.39 -13.15
N MET A 273 12.39 -11.06 -13.12
CA MET A 273 12.96 -10.27 -14.21
C MET A 273 14.36 -9.72 -13.91
N LEU A 274 14.90 -10.03 -12.73
CA LEU A 274 16.29 -9.84 -12.36
C LEU A 274 17.12 -10.98 -12.97
#